data_AF-A0A0M4G721-F1
#
_entry.id   AF-A0A0M4G721-F1
#
_cell.length_a   1.000
_cell.length_b   1.000
_cell.length_c   1.000
_cell.angle_alpha   90.00
_cell.angle_beta   90.00
_cell.angle_gamma   90.00
#
_symmetry.space_group_name_H-M   'P 1'
#
loop_
_entity.id
_entity.type
_entity.pdbx_description
1 polymer ?
#
loop_
_entity_poly.entity_id
_entity_poly.type
_entity_poly.pdbx_seq_one_letter_code
_entity_poly.pdbx_strand_id
1 'polypeptide(L)'
;MSNDPKDAPNVSDSLMQLFVSNVFKKNNVAEDDKRKLSSAEKQQIRQIVEDLQSQVNEFIEKQKQQKQEKTEAEEVQEAPKNTTLREIIRRRKDK
;
A
#
# COMPACT_ATOMS: atom_id res chain seq x y z
N MET A 1 -29.61 -4.62 -7.46
CA MET A 1 -28.53 -5.43 -6.88
C MET A 1 -27.39 -4.49 -6.57
N SER A 2 -27.34 -3.99 -5.34
CA SER A 2 -26.30 -3.05 -4.89
C SER A 2 -25.05 -3.86 -4.55
N ASN A 3 -23.93 -3.57 -5.21
CA ASN A 3 -22.62 -4.09 -4.82
C ASN A 3 -22.09 -3.21 -3.68
N ASP A 4 -22.42 -3.56 -2.45
CA ASP A 4 -21.74 -3.04 -1.27
C ASP A 4 -20.32 -3.66 -1.20
N PRO A 5 -19.26 -2.88 -0.94
CA PRO A 5 -17.89 -3.38 -0.81
C PRO A 5 -17.66 -4.27 0.43
N LYS A 6 -18.73 -4.62 1.16
CA LYS A 6 -18.71 -5.48 2.36
C LYS A 6 -18.83 -6.96 2.04
N ASP A 7 -19.01 -7.34 0.77
CA ASP A 7 -19.14 -8.74 0.31
C ASP A 7 -17.83 -9.34 -0.26
N ALA A 8 -16.68 -8.67 -0.03
CA ALA A 8 -15.35 -9.26 -0.20
C ALA A 8 -14.75 -10.04 1.01
N PRO A 9 -15.48 -10.44 2.09
CA PRO A 9 -14.84 -10.99 3.29
C PRO A 9 -14.34 -12.43 3.09
N ASN A 10 -14.75 -13.13 2.03
CA ASN A 10 -14.48 -14.56 1.92
C ASN A 10 -13.13 -14.90 1.26
N VAL A 11 -12.63 -14.02 0.39
CA VAL A 11 -11.38 -14.28 -0.36
C VAL A 11 -10.15 -13.98 0.51
N SER A 12 -10.17 -12.86 1.24
CA SER A 12 -9.10 -12.51 2.18
C SER A 12 -8.95 -13.55 3.28
N ASP A 13 -10.07 -14.00 3.84
CA ASP A 13 -10.09 -14.96 4.94
C ASP A 13 -9.61 -16.34 4.47
N SER A 14 -10.04 -16.77 3.28
CA SER A 14 -9.58 -18.03 2.69
C SER A 14 -8.08 -18.00 2.36
N LEU A 15 -7.56 -16.87 1.85
CA LEU A 15 -6.13 -16.70 1.58
C LEU A 15 -5.32 -16.69 2.88
N MET A 16 -5.81 -16.02 3.92
CA MET A 16 -5.21 -16.01 5.25
C MET A 16 -5.14 -17.43 5.83
N GLN A 17 -6.23 -18.19 5.72
CA GLN A 17 -6.29 -19.56 6.21
C GLN A 17 -5.30 -20.48 5.48
N LEU A 18 -5.17 -20.34 4.16
CA LEU A 18 -4.17 -21.06 3.37
C LEU A 18 -2.74 -20.68 3.78
N PHE A 19 -2.47 -19.39 3.99
CA PHE A 19 -1.16 -18.91 4.43
C PHE A 19 -0.78 -19.49 5.80
N VAL A 20 -1.68 -19.38 6.79
CA VAL A 20 -1.47 -19.94 8.13
C VAL A 20 -1.24 -21.45 8.07
N SER A 21 -2.04 -22.17 7.27
CA SER A 21 -1.87 -23.61 7.06
C SER A 21 -0.51 -23.94 6.45
N ASN A 22 -0.03 -23.13 5.51
CA ASN A 22 1.28 -23.32 4.89
C ASN A 22 2.43 -23.05 5.86
N VAL A 23 2.31 -22.02 6.71
CA VAL A 23 3.29 -21.72 7.77
C VAL A 23 3.35 -22.85 8.80
N PHE A 24 2.21 -23.40 9.23
CA PHE A 24 2.18 -24.55 10.13
C PHE A 24 2.83 -25.79 9.52
N LYS A 25 2.51 -26.11 8.26
CA LYS A 25 3.15 -27.21 7.53
C LYS A 25 4.66 -27.05 7.43
N LYS A 26 5.14 -25.84 7.10
CA LYS A 26 6.58 -25.55 6.98
C LYS A 26 7.35 -25.74 8.30
N ASN A 27 6.69 -25.49 9.43
CA ASN A 27 7.29 -25.61 10.77
C ASN A 27 6.97 -26.95 11.45
N ASN A 28 6.44 -27.94 10.72
CA ASN A 28 6.04 -29.25 11.24
C ASN A 28 5.07 -29.17 12.44
N VAL A 29 4.19 -28.16 12.46
CA VAL A 29 3.15 -28.03 13.49
C VAL A 29 2.00 -28.96 13.14
N ALA A 30 1.86 -30.07 13.85
CA ALA A 30 0.71 -30.97 13.69
C ALA A 30 -0.55 -30.36 14.32
N GLU A 31 -1.74 -30.84 13.93
CA GLU A 31 -3.00 -30.41 14.58
C GLU A 31 -2.97 -30.66 16.11
N ASP A 32 -2.24 -31.69 16.55
CA ASP A 32 -2.06 -32.03 17.96
C ASP A 32 -1.18 -31.02 18.72
N ASP A 33 -0.30 -30.30 18.01
CA ASP A 33 0.54 -29.23 18.59
C ASP A 33 -0.21 -27.91 18.73
N LYS A 34 -1.39 -27.79 18.10
CA LYS A 34 -2.21 -26.58 18.15
C LYS A 34 -2.91 -26.48 19.50
N ARG A 35 -2.21 -25.86 20.44
CA ARG A 35 -2.80 -25.50 21.74
C ARG A 35 -3.90 -24.46 21.55
N LYS A 36 -4.95 -24.58 22.37
CA LYS A 36 -5.98 -23.54 22.47
C LYS A 36 -5.34 -22.31 23.12
N LEU A 37 -5.29 -21.21 22.37
CA LEU A 37 -4.80 -19.93 22.89
C LEU A 37 -5.70 -19.45 24.03
N SER A 38 -5.07 -18.97 25.09
CA SER A 38 -5.73 -18.26 26.19
C SER A 38 -6.32 -16.92 25.72
N SER A 39 -7.19 -16.31 26.52
CA SER A 39 -7.77 -15.00 26.21
C SER A 39 -6.71 -13.91 26.08
N ALA A 40 -5.67 -13.95 26.92
CA ALA A 40 -4.56 -12.99 26.89
C ALA A 40 -3.72 -13.13 25.60
N GLU A 41 -3.37 -14.35 25.21
CA GLU A 41 -2.60 -14.60 23.98
C GLU A 41 -3.40 -14.18 22.74
N LYS A 42 -4.72 -14.38 22.73
CA LYS A 42 -5.60 -13.88 21.66
C LYS A 42 -5.61 -12.36 21.58
N GLN A 43 -5.59 -11.66 22.71
CA GLN A 43 -5.52 -10.20 22.75
C GLN A 43 -4.18 -9.70 22.22
N GLN A 44 -3.07 -10.34 22.59
CA GLN A 44 -1.74 -9.99 22.08
C GLN A 44 -1.66 -10.15 20.56
N ILE A 45 -2.18 -11.24 20.00
CA ILE A 45 -2.21 -11.43 18.55
C ILE A 45 -3.04 -10.35 17.85
N ARG A 46 -4.18 -9.94 18.43
CA ARG A 46 -4.97 -8.83 17.87
C ARG A 46 -4.20 -7.52 17.87
N GLN A 47 -3.54 -7.21 18.97
CA GLN A 47 -2.74 -5.99 19.09
C GLN A 47 -1.59 -5.96 18.07
N ILE A 48 -0.89 -7.08 17.88
CA ILE A 48 0.18 -7.18 16.87
C ILE A 48 -0.36 -6.95 15.45
N VAL A 49 -1.55 -7.48 15.14
CA VAL A 49 -2.17 -7.29 13.82
C VAL A 49 -2.59 -5.84 13.62
N GLU A 50 -3.16 -5.18 14.65
CA GLU A 50 -3.50 -3.76 14.61
C GLU A 50 -2.25 -2.88 14.40
N ASP A 51 -1.16 -3.18 15.12
CA ASP A 51 0.12 -2.48 14.96
C ASP A 51 0.69 -2.66 13.55
N LEU A 52 0.65 -3.88 13.01
CA LEU A 52 1.11 -4.17 11.65
C LEU A 52 0.25 -3.45 10.60
N GLN A 53 -1.07 -3.41 10.81
CA GLN A 53 -1.98 -2.67 9.95
C GLN A 53 -1.65 -1.17 9.96
N SER A 54 -1.36 -0.60 11.12
CA SER A 54 -0.90 0.78 11.23
C SER A 54 0.40 1.01 10.45
N GLN A 55 1.39 0.13 10.61
CA GLN A 55 2.67 0.24 9.90
C GLN A 55 2.51 0.16 8.37
N VAL A 56 1.62 -0.71 7.88
CA VAL A 56 1.32 -0.81 6.44
C VAL A 56 0.62 0.45 5.94
N ASN A 57 -0.36 0.96 6.69
CA ASN A 57 -1.04 2.20 6.33
C ASN A 57 -0.07 3.38 6.29
N GLU A 58 0.78 3.54 7.31
CA GLU A 58 1.83 4.54 7.33
C GLU A 58 2.80 4.39 6.15
N PHE A 59 3.17 3.16 5.78
CA PHE A 59 4.03 2.90 4.64
C PHE A 59 3.37 3.34 3.32
N ILE A 60 2.08 3.02 3.12
CA ILE A 60 1.32 3.43 1.94
C ILE A 60 1.19 4.96 1.88
N GLU A 61 0.89 5.61 3.01
CA GLU A 61 0.77 7.06 3.07
C GLU A 61 2.12 7.75 2.82
N LYS A 62 3.22 7.24 3.39
CA LYS A 62 4.58 7.71 3.08
C LYS A 62 4.93 7.56 1.60
N GLN A 63 4.53 6.45 0.95
CA GLN A 63 4.73 6.28 -0.49
C GLN A 63 3.90 7.27 -1.33
N LYS A 64 2.66 7.57 -0.93
CA LYS A 64 1.83 8.59 -1.59
C LYS A 64 2.43 9.99 -1.44
N GLN A 65 2.89 10.33 -0.24
CA GLN A 65 3.56 11.60 0.05
C GLN A 65 4.85 11.77 -0.75
N GLN A 66 5.69 10.73 -0.84
CA GLN A 66 6.90 10.76 -1.71
C GLN A 66 6.57 10.94 -3.19
N LYS A 67 5.39 10.49 -3.63
CA LYS A 67 4.92 10.69 -5.01
C LYS A 67 4.43 12.13 -5.24
N GLN A 68 3.84 12.75 -4.22
CA GLN A 68 3.43 14.16 -4.25
C GLN A 68 4.62 15.13 -4.16
N GLU A 69 5.61 14.86 -3.31
CA GLU A 69 6.83 15.68 -3.22
C GLU A 69 7.65 15.68 -4.52
N LYS A 70 7.65 14.56 -5.27
CA LYS A 70 8.23 14.53 -6.62
C LYS A 70 7.47 15.36 -7.64
N THR A 71 6.17 15.60 -7.43
CA THR A 71 5.34 16.39 -8.33
C THR A 71 5.46 17.88 -8.01
N GLU A 72 5.60 18.24 -6.73
CA GLU A 72 5.77 19.64 -6.29
C GLU A 72 7.21 20.16 -6.47
N ALA A 73 8.23 19.29 -6.39
CA ALA A 73 9.61 19.66 -6.71
C ALA A 73 9.84 19.95 -8.22
N GLU A 74 8.94 19.51 -9.09
CA GLU A 74 8.92 19.86 -10.53
C GLU A 74 8.19 21.18 -10.83
N GLU A 75 7.38 21.72 -9.91
CA GLU A 75 6.64 22.98 -10.15
C GLU A 75 7.45 24.24 -9.73
N VAL A 76 8.41 24.10 -8.81
CA VAL A 76 9.25 25.22 -8.35
C VAL A 76 10.51 25.43 -9.23
N GLN A 77 10.83 24.50 -10.12
CA GLN A 77 11.85 24.69 -11.15
C GLN A 77 11.15 24.93 -12.48
N GLU A 78 10.90 26.21 -12.82
CA GLU A 78 10.50 26.60 -14.17
C GLU A 78 11.44 25.94 -15.19
N ALA A 79 10.98 24.87 -15.84
CA ALA A 79 11.69 24.26 -16.93
C ALA A 79 11.93 25.33 -18.01
N PRO A 80 13.15 25.46 -18.59
CA PRO A 80 13.36 26.36 -19.70
C PRO A 80 12.35 25.99 -20.77
N LYS A 81 11.44 26.92 -21.09
CA LYS A 81 10.40 26.73 -22.10
C LYS A 81 11.12 26.25 -23.36
N ASN A 82 10.87 25.00 -23.75
CA ASN A 82 11.40 24.40 -24.98
C ASN A 82 10.78 25.15 -26.17
N THR A 83 11.26 26.36 -26.43
CA THR A 83 10.75 27.19 -27.51
C THR A 83 11.20 26.59 -28.82
N THR A 84 10.26 26.39 -29.73
CA THR A 84 10.58 25.81 -31.03
C THR A 84 11.27 26.85 -31.91
N LEU A 85 12.10 26.40 -32.86
CA LEU A 85 12.72 27.30 -33.84
C LEU A 85 11.68 28.19 -34.57
N ARG A 86 10.47 27.67 -34.77
CA ARG A 86 9.34 28.40 -35.35
C ARG A 86 8.88 29.59 -34.50
N GLU A 87 8.87 29.45 -33.17
CA GLU A 87 8.51 30.54 -32.25
C GLU A 87 9.59 31.61 -32.18
N ILE A 88 10.87 31.20 -32.21
CA ILE A 88 12.01 32.13 -32.22
C ILE A 88 11.98 33.00 -33.48
N ILE A 89 11.66 32.41 -34.64
CA ILE A 89 11.57 33.15 -35.91
C ILE A 89 10.40 34.13 -35.91
N ARG A 90 9.24 33.75 -35.36
CA ARG A 90 8.08 34.67 -35.24
C ARG A 90 8.41 35.89 -34.38
N ARG A 91 8.99 35.70 -33.19
CA ARG A 91 9.33 36.83 -32.29
C ARG A 91 10.33 37.82 -32.89
N ARG A 92 11.21 37.38 -33.80
CA ARG A 92 12.15 38.28 -34.49
C ARG A 92 11.51 39.08 -35.62
N LYS A 93 10.37 38.62 -36.16
CA LYS A 93 9.68 39.30 -37.26
C LYS A 93 8.75 40.42 -36.78
N ASP A 94 8.34 40.35 -35.51
CA ASP A 94 7.46 41.35 -34.87
C ASP A 94 8.24 42.50 -34.20
N LYS A 95 9.57 42.56 -34.34
CA LYS A 95 10.45 43.68 -33.96
C LYS A 95 11.04 44.32 -35.20
#